data_AF-A0A354YYS7-F1
#
_entry.id   AF-A0A354YYS7-F1
#
_cell.length_a   1.000
_cell.length_b   1.000
_cell.length_c   1.000
_cell.angle_alpha   90.00
_cell.angle_beta   90.00
_cell.angle_gamma   90.00
#
_symmetry.space_group_name_H-M   'P 1'
#
loop_
_entity.id
_entity.type
_entity.pdbx_description
1 polymer ?
#
loop_
_entity_poly.entity_id
_entity_poly.type
_entity_poly.pdbx_seq_one_letter_code
_entity_poly.pdbx_strand_id
1 'polypeptide(L)'
;MRKSGNYICTVGVLSGNQKPHRDYPQSKKARIMKEMISYAENRQVLVYFFYTLDVNWRQQVIKGLRCKGNKWVSELFSFPDIVYNRIPSRTLENRKEAQHLLRKFSEHGGLYLFNSRYLDK
;
A
#
# COMPACT_ATOMS: atom_id res chain seq x y z
N MET A 1 -16.68 9.87 4.08
CA MET A 1 -15.51 10.58 4.64
C MET A 1 -14.80 11.32 3.52
N ARG A 2 -14.61 12.64 3.64
CA ARG A 2 -13.92 13.46 2.62
C ARG A 2 -12.45 13.05 2.55
N LYS A 3 -11.93 12.81 1.34
CA LYS A 3 -10.49 12.58 1.10
C LYS A 3 -9.75 13.86 1.56
N SER A 4 -8.89 13.76 2.57
CA SER A 4 -8.02 14.88 2.97
C SER A 4 -7.02 15.16 1.85
N GLY A 5 -7.19 16.29 1.17
CA GLY A 5 -6.46 16.70 -0.04
C GLY A 5 -7.29 16.49 -1.32
N ASN A 6 -7.15 17.39 -2.31
CA ASN A 6 -7.78 17.27 -3.64
C ASN A 6 -7.10 16.15 -4.45
N TYR A 7 -7.18 14.91 -3.98
CA TYR A 7 -6.66 13.73 -4.65
C TYR A 7 -7.75 13.13 -5.54
N ILE A 8 -7.45 12.97 -6.83
CA ILE A 8 -8.36 12.36 -7.82
C ILE A 8 -8.35 10.83 -7.72
N CYS A 9 -7.28 10.25 -7.14
CA CYS A 9 -7.09 8.83 -6.97
C CYS A 9 -6.23 8.54 -5.73
N THR A 10 -6.45 7.41 -5.10
CA THR A 10 -5.69 6.90 -3.97
C THR A 10 -5.19 5.49 -4.31
N VAL A 11 -3.90 5.26 -4.07
CA VAL A 11 -3.22 4.00 -4.36
C VAL A 11 -2.58 3.49 -3.07
N GLY A 12 -3.04 2.32 -2.61
CA GLY A 12 -2.38 1.58 -1.55
C GLY A 12 -1.37 0.60 -2.16
N VAL A 13 -0.09 0.75 -1.83
CA VAL A 13 0.98 -0.13 -2.33
C VAL A 13 1.28 -1.23 -1.31
N LEU A 14 0.84 -2.45 -1.61
CA LEU A 14 1.07 -3.64 -0.78
C LEU A 14 2.52 -4.10 -0.95
N SER A 15 3.35 -3.91 0.08
CA SER A 15 4.81 -4.03 -0.04
C SER A 15 5.41 -5.29 0.60
N GLY A 16 4.58 -6.24 1.03
CA GLY A 16 5.01 -7.52 1.60
C GLY A 16 4.33 -7.88 2.93
N ASN A 17 4.98 -8.79 3.66
CA ASN A 17 4.58 -9.21 5.00
C ASN A 17 5.38 -8.43 6.06
N GLN A 18 4.71 -8.07 7.15
CA GLN A 18 5.26 -7.24 8.22
C GLN A 18 6.54 -7.86 8.82
N LYS A 19 7.54 -7.02 9.15
CA LYS A 19 8.46 -7.31 10.26
C LYS A 19 7.90 -6.63 11.52
N PRO A 20 7.98 -7.27 12.71
CA PRO A 20 7.39 -6.76 13.95
C PRO A 20 8.04 -5.46 14.46
N HIS A 21 9.28 -5.16 14.05
CA HIS A 21 9.94 -3.88 14.31
C HIS A 21 9.76 -2.98 13.10
N ARG A 22 9.00 -1.89 13.27
CA ARG A 22 8.85 -0.83 12.27
C ARG A 22 10.12 0.00 12.19
N ASP A 23 11.18 -0.60 11.65
CA ASP A 23 12.26 0.20 11.11
C ASP A 23 11.70 0.89 9.88
N TYR A 24 11.54 2.22 9.99
CA TYR A 24 11.26 3.05 8.82
C TYR A 24 12.28 2.70 7.74
N PRO A 25 11.89 2.70 6.46
CA PRO A 25 12.82 2.31 5.41
C PRO A 25 14.05 3.23 5.48
N GLN A 26 15.19 2.65 5.83
CA GLN A 26 16.52 3.26 5.80
C GLN A 26 17.27 2.52 4.69
N SER A 27 17.37 3.12 3.48
CA SER A 27 18.14 2.61 2.31
C SER A 27 17.52 3.08 0.97
N LYS A 28 18.04 2.54 -0.15
CA LYS A 28 17.47 2.58 -1.51
C LYS A 28 15.95 2.36 -1.56
N LYS A 29 15.38 1.49 -0.72
CA LYS A 29 13.93 1.28 -0.66
C LYS A 29 13.17 2.55 -0.27
N ALA A 30 13.68 3.28 0.72
CA ALA A 30 13.11 4.54 1.17
C ALA A 30 13.12 5.58 0.04
N ARG A 31 14.21 5.63 -0.73
CA ARG A 31 14.36 6.54 -1.87
C ARG A 31 13.30 6.24 -2.94
N ILE A 32 13.16 4.98 -3.36
CA ILE A 32 12.15 4.57 -4.35
C ILE A 32 10.73 4.90 -3.87
N MET A 33 10.43 4.65 -2.59
CA MET A 33 9.12 4.96 -2.02
C MET A 33 8.86 6.48 -2.00
N LYS A 34 9.87 7.30 -1.65
CA LYS A 34 9.78 8.77 -1.70
C LYS A 34 9.58 9.29 -3.13
N GLU A 35 10.34 8.77 -4.09
CA GLU A 35 10.21 9.12 -5.51
C GLU A 35 8.80 8.79 -6.02
N MET A 36 8.27 7.60 -5.67
CA MET A 36 6.91 7.20 -6.03
C MET A 36 5.85 8.14 -5.42
N ILE A 37 5.99 8.51 -4.14
CA ILE A 37 5.08 9.46 -3.49
C ILE A 37 5.15 10.81 -4.20
N SER A 38 6.34 11.37 -4.37
CA SER A 38 6.53 12.70 -4.97
C SER A 38 6.00 12.76 -6.41
N TYR A 39 6.27 11.73 -7.21
CA TYR A 39 5.78 11.66 -8.58
C TYR A 39 4.24 11.59 -8.67
N ALA A 40 3.61 10.85 -7.75
CA ALA A 40 2.17 10.68 -7.67
C ALA A 40 1.47 11.95 -7.13
N GLU A 41 2.05 12.62 -6.14
CA GLU A 41 1.51 13.86 -5.59
C GLU A 41 1.42 14.97 -6.63
N ASN A 42 2.43 15.08 -7.49
CA ASN A 42 2.42 16.02 -8.63
C ASN A 42 1.30 15.72 -9.65
N ARG A 43 0.59 14.59 -9.51
CA ARG A 43 -0.55 14.17 -10.34
C ARG A 43 -1.84 14.04 -9.55
N GLN A 44 -1.90 14.62 -8.35
CA GLN A 44 -3.06 14.53 -7.45
C GLN A 44 -3.42 13.08 -7.11
N VAL A 45 -2.43 12.19 -7.04
CA VAL A 45 -2.62 10.80 -6.61
C VAL A 45 -1.99 10.61 -5.23
N LEU A 46 -2.80 10.17 -4.27
CA LEU A 46 -2.32 9.83 -2.92
C LEU A 46 -1.77 8.41 -2.92
N VAL A 47 -0.47 8.27 -2.68
CA VAL A 47 0.20 6.97 -2.51
C VAL A 47 0.57 6.75 -1.06
N TYR A 48 0.19 5.60 -0.50
CA TYR A 48 0.69 5.11 0.79
C TYR A 48 1.07 3.63 0.69
N PHE A 49 1.96 3.19 1.56
CA PHE A 49 2.44 1.81 1.58
C PHE A 49 1.86 1.07 2.79
N PHE A 50 1.56 -0.21 2.63
CA PHE A 50 1.03 -1.03 3.71
C PHE A 50 1.49 -2.49 3.58
N TYR A 51 1.34 -3.24 4.67
CA TYR A 51 1.64 -4.67 4.75
C TYR A 51 0.38 -5.49 4.95
N THR A 52 0.49 -6.80 4.78
CA THR A 52 -0.66 -7.71 4.83
C THR A 52 -1.50 -7.63 6.11
N LEU A 53 -0.87 -7.33 7.25
CA LEU A 53 -1.52 -7.25 8.56
C LEU A 53 -2.07 -5.85 8.91
N ASP A 54 -1.87 -4.85 8.05
CA ASP A 54 -2.30 -3.47 8.34
C ASP A 54 -3.77 -3.19 7.97
N VAL A 55 -4.50 -4.18 7.44
CA VAL A 55 -5.86 -4.02 6.88
C VAL A 55 -6.93 -4.36 7.91
N ASN A 56 -7.76 -3.38 8.26
CA ASN A 56 -8.96 -3.58 9.07
C ASN A 56 -10.20 -3.63 8.18
N TRP A 57 -10.68 -4.85 7.91
CA TRP A 57 -11.84 -5.10 7.06
C TRP A 57 -13.16 -4.58 7.64
N ARG A 58 -13.32 -4.58 8.97
CA ARG A 58 -14.57 -4.13 9.62
C ARG A 58 -14.75 -2.62 9.46
N GLN A 59 -13.67 -1.87 9.60
CA GLN A 59 -13.69 -0.41 9.49
C GLN A 59 -13.38 0.10 8.07
N GLN A 60 -13.02 -0.80 7.14
CA GLN A 60 -12.52 -0.47 5.81
C GLN A 60 -11.40 0.59 5.83
N VAL A 61 -10.45 0.40 6.75
CA VAL A 61 -9.25 1.25 6.87
C VAL A 61 -7.98 0.41 6.81
N ILE A 62 -6.91 1.05 6.35
CA ILE A 62 -5.57 0.49 6.25
C ILE A 62 -4.62 1.38 7.05
N LYS A 63 -3.83 0.77 7.94
CA LYS A 63 -2.74 1.45 8.64
C LYS A 63 -1.55 1.61 7.70
N GLY A 64 -1.54 2.72 6.96
CA GLY A 64 -0.53 3.01 5.96
C GLY A 64 0.71 3.70 6.53
N LEU A 65 1.75 3.74 5.68
CA LEU A 65 3.00 4.46 5.87
C LEU A 65 3.23 5.38 4.67
N ARG A 66 3.50 6.65 4.92
CA ARG A 66 3.78 7.66 3.89
C ARG A 66 4.88 8.62 4.35
N CYS A 67 5.66 9.14 3.42
CA CYS A 67 6.61 10.21 3.72
C CYS A 67 5.94 11.56 3.50
N LYS A 68 5.96 12.43 4.51
CA LYS A 68 5.55 13.84 4.44
C LYS A 68 6.79 14.71 4.67
N GLY A 69 7.25 15.41 3.64
CA GLY A 69 8.54 16.07 3.63
C GLY A 69 9.68 15.06 3.85
N ASN A 70 10.42 15.19 4.96
CA ASN A 70 11.51 14.28 5.32
C ASN A 70 11.15 13.25 6.40
N LYS A 71 9.89 13.20 6.85
CA LYS A 71 9.47 12.32 7.93
C LYS A 71 8.55 11.22 7.41
N TRP A 72 8.77 10.00 7.86
CA TRP A 72 7.84 8.90 7.66
C TRP A 72 6.76 8.96 8.73
N VAL A 73 5.50 8.87 8.30
CA VAL A 73 4.33 8.98 9.17
C VAL A 73 3.44 7.77 8.93
N SER A 74 2.95 7.16 10.01
CA SER A 74 1.93 6.13 9.94
C SER A 74 0.56 6.73 10.26
N GLU A 75 -0.41 6.50 9.38
CA GLU A 75 -1.75 7.07 9.47
C GLU A 75 -2.78 6.00 9.07
N LEU A 76 -4.05 6.23 9.42
CA LEU A 76 -5.16 5.41 8.94
C LEU A 76 -5.70 6.02 7.64
N PHE A 77 -5.80 5.18 6.61
CA PHE A 77 -6.38 5.53 5.33
C PHE A 77 -7.65 4.72 5.11
N SER A 78 -8.68 5.31 4.51
CA SER A 78 -9.78 4.51 3.95
C SER A 78 -9.25 3.56 2.86
N PHE A 79 -10.02 2.53 2.52
CA PHE A 79 -9.68 1.66 1.39
C PHE A 79 -9.39 2.48 0.13
N PRO A 80 -8.30 2.16 -0.58
CA PRO A 80 -7.86 2.95 -1.72
C PRO A 80 -8.74 2.66 -2.93
N ASP A 81 -8.67 3.54 -3.94
CA ASP A 81 -9.30 3.28 -5.23
C ASP A 81 -8.57 2.14 -5.96
N ILE A 82 -7.24 2.05 -5.78
CA ILE A 82 -6.39 1.01 -6.35
C ILE A 82 -5.49 0.39 -5.27
N VAL A 83 -5.48 -0.93 -5.19
CA VAL A 83 -4.43 -1.68 -4.48
C VAL A 83 -3.38 -2.11 -5.51
N TYR A 84 -2.15 -1.64 -5.34
CA TYR A 84 -1.01 -2.09 -6.14
C TYR A 84 -0.24 -3.18 -5.40
N ASN A 85 -0.36 -4.43 -5.85
CA ASN A 85 0.45 -5.52 -5.33
C ASN A 85 1.92 -5.37 -5.76
N ARG A 86 2.80 -5.11 -4.79
CA ARG A 86 4.26 -4.99 -4.94
C ARG A 86 5.01 -5.86 -3.94
N ILE A 87 4.44 -7.00 -3.58
CA ILE A 87 5.13 -7.99 -2.76
C ILE A 87 6.42 -8.41 -3.49
N PRO A 88 7.61 -8.30 -2.85
CA PRO A 88 8.88 -8.32 -3.57
C PRO A 88 9.36 -9.71 -4.00
N SER A 89 8.66 -10.78 -3.61
CA SER A 89 8.99 -12.14 -4.03
C SER A 89 7.77 -13.05 -4.05
N ARG A 90 7.79 -14.02 -4.97
CA ARG A 90 6.78 -15.08 -5.07
C ARG A 90 6.61 -15.87 -3.78
N THR A 91 7.71 -16.14 -3.06
CA THR A 91 7.68 -16.83 -1.76
C THR A 91 6.89 -16.04 -0.71
N LEU A 92 6.98 -14.71 -0.69
CA LEU A 92 6.21 -13.89 0.24
C LEU A 92 4.75 -13.76 -0.20
N GLU A 93 4.50 -13.68 -1.50
CA GLU A 93 3.15 -13.60 -2.05
C GLU A 93 2.36 -14.90 -1.86
N ASN A 94 3.01 -16.06 -1.97
CA ASN A 94 2.40 -17.38 -1.79
C ASN A 94 2.06 -17.70 -0.32
N ARG A 95 2.43 -16.86 0.64
CA ARG A 95 2.03 -17.06 2.04
C ARG A 95 0.51 -16.95 2.19
N LYS A 96 -0.05 -17.70 3.13
CA LYS A 96 -1.50 -17.81 3.34
C LYS A 96 -2.14 -16.43 3.57
N GLU A 97 -1.48 -15.56 4.33
CA GLU A 97 -1.98 -14.23 4.68
C GLU A 97 -2.04 -13.32 3.45
N ALA A 98 -0.99 -13.35 2.61
CA ALA A 98 -0.92 -12.57 1.37
C ALA A 98 -1.96 -13.06 0.35
N GLN A 99 -2.05 -14.37 0.12
CA GLN A 99 -3.04 -14.96 -0.78
C GLN A 99 -4.48 -14.68 -0.32
N HIS A 100 -4.76 -14.80 0.98
CA HIS A 100 -6.07 -14.47 1.52
C HIS A 100 -6.41 -13.01 1.29
N LEU A 101 -5.48 -12.10 1.57
CA LEU A 101 -5.70 -10.66 1.38
C LEU A 101 -5.93 -10.29 -0.09
N LEU A 102 -5.11 -10.82 -1.00
CA LEU A 102 -5.24 -10.57 -2.44
C LEU A 102 -6.60 -11.04 -2.98
N ARG A 103 -7.07 -12.23 -2.55
CA ARG A 103 -8.42 -12.72 -2.90
C ARG A 103 -9.50 -11.76 -2.41
N LYS A 104 -9.47 -11.38 -1.12
CA LYS A 104 -10.46 -10.45 -0.57
C LYS A 104 -10.46 -9.09 -1.27
N PHE A 105 -9.30 -8.58 -1.68
CA PHE A 105 -9.23 -7.36 -2.47
C PHE A 105 -9.76 -7.54 -3.90
N SER A 106 -9.50 -8.67 -4.56
CA SER A 106 -10.05 -8.94 -5.89
C SER A 106 -11.57 -9.09 -5.92
N GLU A 107 -12.16 -9.55 -4.81
CA GLU A 107 -13.60 -9.71 -4.64
C GLU A 107 -14.29 -8.41 -4.16
N HIS A 108 -13.51 -7.41 -3.75
CA HIS A 108 -14.04 -6.17 -3.18
C HIS A 108 -14.42 -5.18 -4.29
N GLY A 109 -15.71 -5.09 -4.63
CA GLY A 109 -16.22 -4.25 -5.74
C GLY A 109 -16.00 -2.73 -5.63
N GLY A 110 -15.47 -2.24 -4.50
CA GLY A 110 -15.14 -0.82 -4.30
C GLY A 110 -13.70 -0.41 -4.61
N LEU A 111 -12.84 -1.33 -5.08
CA LEU A 111 -11.45 -1.03 -5.41
C LEU A 111 -10.93 -1.91 -6.56
N TYR A 112 -9.85 -1.47 -7.20
CA TYR A 112 -9.17 -2.22 -8.25
C TYR A 112 -7.85 -2.83 -7.76
N LEU A 113 -7.65 -4.14 -7.92
CA LEU A 113 -6.38 -4.82 -7.62
C LEU A 113 -5.48 -4.83 -8.86
N PHE A 114 -4.42 -4.02 -8.84
CA PHE A 114 -3.40 -3.98 -9.89
C PHE A 114 -2.21 -4.90 -9.56
N ASN A 115 -1.69 -5.59 -10.58
CA ASN A 115 -0.64 -6.62 -10.48
C ASN A 115 -1.05 -7.82 -9.60
N SER A 116 -2.19 -8.44 -9.90
CA SER A 116 -2.84 -9.46 -9.07
C SER A 116 -2.00 -10.70 -8.74
N ARG A 117 -0.86 -10.89 -9.42
CA ARG A 117 0.13 -11.94 -9.14
C ARG A 117 1.55 -11.40 -9.35
N TYR A 118 2.52 -12.01 -8.67
CA TYR A 118 3.93 -11.77 -8.93
C TYR A 118 4.25 -12.17 -10.38
N LEU A 119 4.79 -11.22 -11.14
CA LEU A 119 5.34 -11.48 -12.46
C LEU A 119 6.81 -11.86 -12.29
N ASP A 120 7.18 -13.04 -12.78
CA ASP A 120 8.59 -13.41 -12.93
C ASP A 120 9.23 -12.37 -13.87
N LYS A 121 10.20 -11.60 -13.36
CA LYS A 121 10.91 -10.53 -14.07
C LYS A 121 12.37 -10.92 -14.28
#